data_AF-A0A383S104-F1
#
_entry.id   AF-A0A383S104-F1
#
_cell.length_a   1.000
_cell.length_b   1.000
_cell.length_c   1.000
_cell.angle_alpha   90.00
_cell.angle_beta   90.00
_cell.angle_gamma   90.00
#
_symmetry.space_group_name_H-M   'P 1'
#
loop_
_entity.id
_entity.type
_entity.pdbx_description
1 polymer ?
#
loop_
_entity_poly.entity_id
_entity_poly.type
_entity_poly.pdbx_seq_one_letter_code
_entity_poly.pdbx_strand_id
1 'polypeptide(L)'
;MYPSTRRNYTDEFKAQAVALAGSVGRTEAARQLEMSVKTLDNWVDAMRRGEPLSSPERKPITKQDSELARLRAEVAELKMEREILKKAAVFFAKESR
;
A
#
# COMPACT_ATOMS: atom_id res chain seq x y z
N MET A 1 22.36 -7.13 4.47
CA MET A 1 21.51 -6.78 3.31
C MET A 1 21.45 -5.27 3.24
N TYR A 2 22.04 -4.63 2.23
CA TYR A 2 22.00 -3.16 2.11
C TYR A 2 20.61 -2.71 1.63
N PRO A 3 20.04 -1.63 2.20
CA PRO A 3 18.79 -1.09 1.71
C PRO A 3 18.99 -0.62 0.26
N SER A 4 18.17 -1.14 -0.65
CA SER A 4 18.15 -0.65 -2.03
C SER A 4 17.51 0.73 -2.04
N THR A 5 18.33 1.76 -2.25
CA THR A 5 17.85 3.15 -2.40
C THR A 5 16.95 3.23 -3.63
N ARG A 6 15.66 3.47 -3.43
CA ARG A 6 14.73 3.70 -4.52
C ARG A 6 15.07 5.03 -5.19
N ARG A 7 15.27 5.03 -6.51
CA ARG A 7 15.39 6.28 -7.30
C ARG A 7 14.05 7.01 -7.24
N ASN A 8 14.09 8.26 -6.78
CA ASN A 8 12.94 9.16 -6.81
C ASN A 8 12.99 9.97 -8.11
N TYR A 9 11.85 10.03 -8.80
CA TYR A 9 11.68 10.81 -10.03
C TYR A 9 10.61 11.87 -9.79
N THR A 10 10.84 13.09 -10.29
CA THR A 10 9.86 14.16 -10.22
C THR A 10 8.67 13.87 -11.13
N ASP A 11 7.51 14.46 -10.83
CA ASP A 11 6.30 14.26 -11.63
C ASP A 11 6.49 14.78 -13.07
N GLU A 12 7.22 15.89 -13.24
CA GLU A 12 7.58 16.43 -14.55
C GLU A 12 8.41 15.44 -15.37
N PHE A 13 9.38 14.77 -14.73
CA PHE A 13 10.21 13.79 -15.41
C PHE A 13 9.39 12.56 -15.82
N LYS A 14 8.49 12.08 -14.95
CA LYS A 14 7.60 10.97 -15.28
C LYS A 14 6.68 11.31 -16.45
N ALA A 15 6.12 12.53 -16.48
CA ALA A 15 5.27 12.99 -17.57
C ALA A 15 6.04 13.03 -18.90
N GLN A 16 7.27 13.57 -18.89
CA GLN A 16 8.14 13.59 -20.08
C GLN A 16 8.52 12.18 -20.53
N ALA A 17 8.82 11.27 -19.60
CA ALA A 17 9.14 9.88 -19.92
C ALA A 17 7.95 9.16 -20.57
N VAL A 18 6.74 9.37 -20.07
CA VAL A 18 5.50 8.82 -20.66
C VAL A 18 5.25 9.40 -22.05
N ALA A 19 5.48 10.70 -22.24
CA ALA A 19 5.37 11.34 -23.56
C ALA A 19 6.36 10.76 -24.56
N LEU A 20 7.63 10.56 -24.16
CA LEU A 20 8.66 9.92 -24.98
C LEU A 20 8.30 8.47 -25.32
N ALA A 21 7.76 7.72 -24.35
CA ALA A 21 7.29 6.35 -24.59
C ALA A 21 6.18 6.29 -25.66
N GLY A 22 5.38 7.35 -25.80
CA GLY A 22 4.37 7.48 -26.85
C GLY A 22 4.93 7.74 -28.24
N SER A 23 6.12 8.36 -28.36
CA SER A 23 6.73 8.70 -29.65
C SER A 23 7.67 7.61 -30.18
N VAL A 24 8.52 7.04 -29.33
CA VAL A 24 9.56 6.07 -29.75
C VAL A 24 9.28 4.64 -29.27
N GLY A 25 8.24 4.45 -28.46
CA GLY A 25 7.91 3.17 -27.84
C GLY A 25 8.58 2.97 -26.48
N ARG A 26 7.96 2.14 -25.63
CA ARG A 26 8.31 1.99 -24.21
C ARG A 26 9.74 1.47 -23.98
N THR A 27 10.18 0.49 -24.79
CA THR A 27 11.52 -0.10 -24.65
C THR A 27 12.63 0.86 -25.02
N GLU A 28 12.45 1.58 -26.13
CA GLU A 28 13.44 2.54 -26.63
C GLU A 28 13.51 3.79 -25.73
N ALA A 29 12.37 4.31 -25.29
CA ALA A 29 12.32 5.40 -24.32
C ALA A 29 13.01 5.03 -23.00
N ALA A 30 12.78 3.83 -22.46
CA ALA A 30 13.44 3.38 -21.24
C ALA A 30 14.96 3.23 -21.40
N ARG A 31 15.43 2.79 -22.59
CA ARG A 31 16.85 2.71 -22.93
C ARG A 31 17.49 4.11 -22.96
N GLN A 32 16.85 5.08 -23.63
CA GLN A 32 17.34 6.45 -23.72
C GLN A 32 17.39 7.16 -22.37
N LEU A 33 16.45 6.84 -21.47
CA LEU A 33 16.37 7.41 -20.12
C LEU A 33 17.16 6.62 -19.06
N GLU A 34 17.90 5.59 -19.49
CA GLU A 34 18.67 4.69 -18.60
C GLU A 34 17.85 4.20 -17.40
N MET A 35 16.65 3.68 -17.68
CA MET A 35 15.74 3.18 -16.66
C MET A 35 15.15 1.83 -17.02
N SER A 36 14.52 1.20 -16.02
CA SER A 36 13.80 -0.05 -16.24
C SER A 36 12.57 0.19 -17.10
N VAL A 37 12.42 -0.62 -18.17
CA VAL A 37 11.20 -0.69 -18.99
C VAL A 37 9.97 -0.90 -18.11
N LYS A 38 10.06 -1.76 -17.09
CA LYS A 38 8.96 -2.03 -16.16
C LYS A 38 8.52 -0.80 -15.38
N THR A 39 9.45 0.07 -14.99
CA THR A 39 9.12 1.32 -14.31
C THR A 39 8.35 2.25 -15.24
N LEU A 40 8.81 2.38 -16.48
CA LEU A 40 8.14 3.20 -17.49
C LEU A 40 6.77 2.64 -17.87
N ASP A 41 6.64 1.32 -18.02
CA ASP A 41 5.36 0.63 -18.25
C ASP A 41 4.33 0.99 -17.18
N ASN A 42 4.72 0.89 -15.90
CA ASN A 42 3.83 1.22 -14.78
C ASN A 42 3.32 2.66 -14.86
N TRP A 43 4.14 3.61 -15.29
CA TRP A 43 3.75 5.01 -15.43
C TRP A 43 2.81 5.22 -16.62
N VAL A 44 3.10 4.60 -17.77
CA VAL A 44 2.21 4.67 -18.93
C VAL A 44 0.84 4.08 -18.60
N ASP A 45 0.82 2.96 -17.89
CA ASP A 45 -0.43 2.30 -17.50
C ASP A 45 -1.18 3.09 -16.42
N ALA A 46 -0.49 3.70 -15.46
CA ALA A 46 -1.11 4.61 -14.49
C ALA A 46 -1.75 5.83 -15.18
N MET A 47 -1.05 6.46 -16.13
CA MET A 47 -1.60 7.57 -16.92
C MET A 47 -2.86 7.15 -17.69
N ARG A 48 -2.85 5.94 -18.30
CA ARG A 48 -4.02 5.40 -19.02
C ARG A 48 -5.21 5.14 -18.11
N ARG A 49 -4.99 4.80 -16.84
CA ARG A 49 -6.05 4.62 -15.84
C ARG A 49 -6.50 5.92 -15.18
N GLY A 50 -5.88 7.05 -15.49
CA GLY A 50 -6.12 8.33 -14.79
C GLY A 50 -5.60 8.32 -13.35
N GLU A 51 -4.66 7.43 -13.05
CA GLU A 51 -4.03 7.33 -11.73
C GLU A 51 -2.81 8.26 -11.64
N PRO A 52 -2.48 8.78 -10.44
CA PRO A 52 -1.26 9.53 -10.22
C PRO A 52 0.00 8.72 -10.60
N LEU A 53 0.93 9.34 -11.34
CA LEU A 53 2.24 8.75 -11.67
C LEU A 53 3.16 8.59 -10.45
N SER A 54 2.88 9.37 -9.41
CA SER A 54 3.44 9.19 -8.09
C SER A 54 2.49 8.37 -7.24
N SER A 55 2.94 7.19 -6.84
CA SER A 55 2.31 6.53 -5.69
C SER A 55 2.38 7.52 -4.53
N PRO A 56 1.30 7.71 -3.75
CA PRO A 56 1.38 8.48 -2.52
C PRO A 56 2.59 7.95 -1.77
N GLU A 57 3.50 8.85 -1.36
CA GLU A 57 4.64 8.43 -0.54
C GLU A 57 4.09 7.49 0.51
N ARG A 58 4.55 6.23 0.51
CA ARG A 58 4.17 5.30 1.57
C ARG A 58 4.71 5.94 2.82
N LYS A 59 3.84 6.66 3.53
CA LYS A 59 4.19 7.28 4.80
C LYS A 59 4.85 6.18 5.62
N PRO A 60 6.08 6.36 6.08
CA PRO A 60 6.69 5.37 6.94
C PRO A 60 5.69 5.10 8.06
N ILE A 61 5.34 3.83 8.28
CA ILE A 61 4.42 3.44 9.35
C ILE A 61 4.99 4.05 10.62
N THR A 62 4.29 5.03 11.18
CA THR A 62 4.79 5.72 12.36
C THR A 62 4.68 4.78 13.54
N LYS A 63 5.48 5.00 14.59
CA LYS A 63 5.30 4.27 15.86
C LYS A 63 3.87 4.41 16.38
N GLN A 64 3.22 5.55 16.12
CA GLN A 64 1.83 5.80 16.49
C GLN A 64 0.87 4.89 15.71
N ASP A 65 1.10 4.70 14.40
CA ASP A 65 0.28 3.81 13.58
C ASP A 65 0.41 2.35 14.00
N SER A 66 1.62 1.91 14.39
CA SER A 66 1.82 0.55 14.90
C SER A 66 1.15 0.31 16.25
N GLU A 67 1.25 1.27 17.18
CA GLU A 67 0.57 1.16 18.48
C GLU A 67 -0.96 1.20 18.30
N LEU A 68 -1.48 2.03 17.39
CA LEU A 68 -2.91 2.02 17.06
C LEU A 68 -3.37 0.68 16.50
N ALA A 69 -2.58 0.05 15.62
CA ALA A 69 -2.91 -1.26 15.08
C ALA A 69 -2.92 -2.34 16.18
N ARG A 70 -1.92 -2.33 17.07
CA ARG A 70 -1.86 -3.22 18.24
C ARG A 70 -3.07 -3.04 19.16
N LEU A 71 -3.37 -1.81 19.55
CA LEU A 71 -4.50 -1.51 20.43
C LEU A 71 -5.84 -1.93 19.81
N ARG A 72 -6.00 -1.77 18.49
CA ARG A 72 -7.21 -2.24 17.79
C ARG A 72 -7.35 -3.75 17.81
N ALA A 73 -6.24 -4.49 17.69
CA ALA A 73 -6.24 -5.94 17.79
C ALA A 73 -6.61 -6.39 19.21
N GLU A 74 -6.00 -5.79 20.24
CA GLU A 74 -6.29 -6.09 21.64
C GLU A 74 -7.76 -5.80 22.01
N VAL A 75 -8.31 -4.67 21.55
CA VAL A 75 -9.73 -4.35 21.75
C VAL A 75 -10.65 -5.36 21.06
N ALA A 76 -10.27 -5.86 19.88
CA ALA A 76 -11.06 -6.86 19.17
C ALA A 76 -11.06 -8.20 19.90
N GLU A 77 -9.91 -8.63 20.43
CA GLU A 77 -9.75 -9.84 21.23
C GLU A 77 -10.56 -9.76 22.53
N LEU A 78 -10.40 -8.69 23.31
CA LEU A 78 -11.14 -8.48 24.57
C LEU A 78 -12.66 -8.46 24.34
N LYS A 79 -13.12 -7.85 23.23
CA LYS A 79 -14.55 -7.88 22.87
C LYS A 79 -15.02 -9.30 22.58
N MET A 80 -14.23 -10.09 21.88
CA MET A 80 -14.56 -11.49 21.59
C MET A 80 -14.66 -12.31 22.88
N GLU A 81 -13.66 -12.23 23.75
CA GLU A 81 -13.64 -12.92 25.05
C GLU A 81 -14.87 -12.55 25.89
N ARG A 82 -15.19 -11.26 25.97
CA ARG A 82 -16.35 -10.76 26.72
C ARG A 82 -17.67 -11.29 26.18
N GLU A 83 -17.81 -11.43 24.87
CA GLU A 83 -19.00 -12.02 24.27
C GLU A 83 -19.09 -13.53 24.48
N ILE A 84 -17.97 -14.26 24.49
CA ILE A 84 -17.92 -15.68 24.85
C ILE A 84 -18.38 -15.87 26.30
N LEU A 85 -17.81 -15.09 27.24
CA LEU A 85 -18.15 -15.19 28.66
C LEU A 85 -19.63 -14.88 28.92
N LYS A 86 -20.19 -13.88 28.25
CA LYS A 86 -21.64 -13.63 28.31
C LYS A 86 -22.48 -14.80 27.84
N LYS A 87 -22.13 -15.39 26.69
CA LYS A 87 -22.87 -16.54 26.14
C LYS A 87 -22.82 -17.72 27.12
N ALA A 88 -21.65 -17.98 27.70
CA ALA A 88 -21.49 -18.99 28.74
C ALA A 88 -22.37 -18.69 29.97
N ALA A 89 -22.36 -17.46 30.47
CA ALA A 89 -23.19 -17.08 31.62
C ALA A 89 -24.70 -17.27 31.34
N VAL A 90 -25.17 -16.91 30.15
CA VAL A 90 -26.57 -17.14 29.74
C VAL A 90 -26.89 -18.63 29.65
N PHE A 91 -25.97 -19.45 29.13
CA PHE A 91 -26.13 -20.89 29.06
C PHE A 91 -26.26 -21.51 30.46
N PHE A 92 -25.32 -21.23 31.36
CA PHE A 92 -25.35 -21.75 32.72
C PHE A 92 -26.59 -21.29 33.52
N ALA A 93 -27.03 -20.05 33.36
CA ALA A 93 -28.24 -19.55 34.00
C ALA A 93 -29.53 -20.28 33.54
N LYS A 94 -29.54 -20.85 32.31
CA LYS A 94 -30.66 -21.64 31.80
C LYS A 94 -30.65 -23.09 32.29
N GLU A 95 -29.48 -23.71 32.42
CA GLU A 95 -29.31 -25.08 32.93
C GLU A 95 -29.54 -25.19 34.45
N SER A 96 -29.45 -24.07 35.19
CA SER A 96 -29.63 -24.04 36.65
C SER A 96 -31.11 -23.97 37.09
N ARG A 97 -32.06 -24.16 36.18
CA ARG A 97 -33.51 -23.99 36.41
C ARG A 97 -34.26 -25.31 36.27
#